data_AF-A0A2R7NN68-F1
#
_entry.id   AF-A0A2R7NN68-F1
#
_cell.length_a   1.000
_cell.length_b   1.000
_cell.length_c   1.000
_cell.angle_alpha   90.00
_cell.angle_beta   90.00
_cell.angle_gamma   90.00
#
_symmetry.space_group_name_H-M   'P 1'
#
loop_
_entity.id
_entity.type
_entity.pdbx_description
1 polymer ?
#
loop_
_entity_poly.entity_id
_entity_poly.type
_entity_poly.pdbx_seq_one_letter_code
_entity_poly.pdbx_strand_id
1 'polypeptide(L)'
;MKHIMIDLETLGTRADSVILSLGAVKFDLTSGKIDDKGFYASISIDSNLDLGRRIQEDTLLWWLKQDIAAQSVFHEDKTTLAQALEDFSDWVGSDDYEVWSNGADFDIPMLAHAYAQIQMEAPWKFWASNCFRTYKKLPGAKAIAGTVPFSGVKHNALADAFHQAQVAQAIHAGVFGKIAADKNPFKPVKPKANQ
;
A
#
# COMPACT_ATOMS: atom_id res chain seq x y z
N MET A 1 5.54 -14.78 3.63
CA MET A 1 5.61 -13.42 3.02
C MET A 1 5.79 -12.44 4.16
N LYS A 2 6.64 -11.42 4.00
CA LYS A 2 7.01 -10.49 5.08
C LYS A 2 6.60 -9.04 4.82
N HIS A 3 6.02 -8.77 3.66
CA HIS A 3 5.66 -7.43 3.22
C HIS A 3 4.17 -7.38 2.88
N ILE A 4 3.56 -6.22 3.05
CA ILE A 4 2.19 -5.93 2.61
C ILE A 4 2.26 -4.68 1.74
N MET A 5 1.76 -4.75 0.51
CA MET A 5 1.55 -3.56 -0.32
C MET A 5 0.12 -3.08 -0.11
N ILE A 6 -0.05 -1.80 0.17
CA ILE A 6 -1.33 -1.13 0.44
C ILE A 6 -1.53 -0.06 -0.62
N ASP A 7 -2.76 0.05 -1.10
CA ASP A 7 -3.22 1.15 -1.93
C ASP A 7 -4.62 1.59 -1.47
N LEU A 8 -4.89 2.88 -1.53
CA LEU A 8 -6.19 3.47 -1.20
C LEU A 8 -6.74 4.26 -2.39
N GLU A 9 -8.04 4.10 -2.61
CA GLU A 9 -8.81 5.08 -3.36
C GLU A 9 -9.51 6.03 -2.42
N THR A 10 -9.46 7.32 -2.72
CA THR A 10 -9.87 8.37 -1.77
C THR A 10 -10.60 9.51 -2.46
N LEU A 11 -11.34 10.30 -1.67
CA LEU A 11 -11.93 11.58 -2.12
C LEU A 11 -11.13 12.79 -1.64
N GLY A 12 -9.82 12.64 -1.48
CA GLY A 12 -8.94 13.75 -1.15
C GLY A 12 -7.52 13.28 -0.86
N THR A 13 -6.62 14.23 -0.72
CA THR A 13 -5.17 13.97 -0.63
C THR A 13 -4.60 14.13 0.78
N ARG A 14 -5.44 14.42 1.78
CA ARG A 14 -5.01 14.64 3.17
C ARG A 14 -5.30 13.41 4.02
N ALA A 15 -4.56 13.26 5.13
CA ALA A 15 -4.68 12.11 6.04
C ALA A 15 -6.14 11.86 6.53
N ASP A 16 -6.92 12.92 6.65
CA ASP A 16 -8.33 12.90 7.06
C ASP A 16 -9.32 12.86 5.89
N SER A 17 -8.88 12.51 4.68
CA SER A 17 -9.77 12.39 3.51
C SER A 17 -10.59 11.10 3.55
N VAL A 18 -11.80 11.12 2.98
CA VAL A 18 -12.64 9.91 2.84
C VAL A 18 -11.87 8.82 2.08
N ILE A 19 -11.84 7.61 2.65
CA ILE A 19 -11.29 6.41 2.02
C ILE A 19 -12.47 5.67 1.36
N LEU A 20 -12.43 5.54 0.03
CA LEU A 20 -13.45 4.87 -0.79
C LEU A 20 -13.23 3.37 -0.88
N SER A 21 -11.98 2.94 -0.98
CA SER A 21 -11.61 1.53 -0.92
C SER A 21 -10.21 1.35 -0.37
N LEU A 22 -9.98 0.16 0.20
CA LEU A 22 -8.71 -0.30 0.73
C LEU A 22 -8.35 -1.61 0.03
N GLY A 23 -7.22 -1.62 -0.65
CA GLY A 23 -6.66 -2.80 -1.29
C GLY A 23 -5.30 -3.14 -0.68
N ALA A 24 -5.05 -4.43 -0.46
CA ALA A 24 -3.75 -4.87 0.02
C ALA A 24 -3.38 -6.27 -0.46
N VAL A 25 -2.07 -6.52 -0.58
CA VAL A 25 -1.54 -7.85 -0.91
C VAL A 25 -0.33 -8.19 -0.05
N LYS A 26 -0.28 -9.45 0.43
CA LYS A 26 0.92 -9.99 1.07
C LYS A 26 1.91 -10.38 -0.02
N PHE A 27 3.17 -10.01 0.13
CA PHE A 27 4.21 -10.36 -0.82
C PHE A 27 5.58 -10.57 -0.15
N ASP A 28 6.51 -11.11 -0.93
CA ASP A 28 7.90 -11.20 -0.56
C ASP A 28 8.76 -10.46 -1.59
N LEU A 29 9.47 -9.42 -1.14
CA LEU A 29 10.21 -8.51 -2.00
C LEU A 29 11.29 -9.22 -2.84
N THR A 30 11.84 -10.35 -2.36
CA THR A 30 13.00 -11.01 -2.97
C THR A 30 12.67 -12.24 -3.80
N SER A 31 11.66 -13.02 -3.40
CA SER A 31 11.35 -14.32 -4.01
C SER A 31 10.36 -14.23 -5.18
N GLY A 32 9.79 -13.05 -5.44
CA GLY A 32 8.77 -12.85 -6.48
C GLY A 32 7.39 -13.41 -6.13
N LYS A 33 7.17 -13.90 -4.90
CA LYS A 33 5.88 -14.44 -4.45
C LYS A 33 4.93 -13.33 -4.01
N ILE A 34 3.68 -13.41 -4.43
CA ILE A 34 2.56 -12.57 -3.98
C ILE A 34 1.40 -13.51 -3.65
N ASP A 35 0.68 -13.22 -2.56
CA ASP A 35 -0.57 -13.90 -2.20
C ASP A 35 -1.69 -13.39 -3.11
N ASP A 36 -2.27 -14.27 -3.90
CA ASP A 36 -3.31 -13.95 -4.87
C ASP A 36 -4.67 -13.66 -4.22
N LYS A 37 -4.87 -14.04 -2.94
CA LYS A 37 -6.12 -13.76 -2.24
C LYS A 37 -6.32 -12.27 -1.98
N GLY A 38 -5.24 -11.56 -1.67
CA GLY A 38 -5.27 -10.15 -1.28
C GLY A 38 -6.28 -9.83 -0.17
N PHE A 39 -6.51 -8.54 0.02
CA PHE A 39 -7.59 -7.97 0.82
C PHE A 39 -8.21 -6.82 0.02
N TYR A 40 -9.54 -6.74 0.03
CA TYR A 40 -10.27 -5.63 -0.56
C TYR A 40 -11.47 -5.28 0.28
N ALA A 41 -11.66 -3.99 0.53
CA ALA A 41 -12.87 -3.45 1.13
C ALA A 41 -13.32 -2.21 0.36
N SER A 42 -14.59 -2.19 -0.04
CA SER A 42 -15.26 -0.99 -0.54
C SER A 42 -15.97 -0.30 0.61
N ILE A 43 -15.63 0.96 0.87
CA ILE A 43 -15.94 1.64 2.13
C ILE A 43 -17.01 2.72 1.91
N SER A 44 -17.97 2.77 2.83
CA SER A 44 -19.06 3.75 2.85
C SER A 44 -18.53 5.17 3.06
N ILE A 45 -18.93 6.08 2.16
CA ILE A 45 -18.65 7.52 2.29
C ILE A 45 -19.26 8.05 3.58
N ASP A 46 -20.51 7.72 3.88
CA ASP A 46 -21.20 8.21 5.08
C ASP A 46 -20.47 7.81 6.35
N SER A 47 -20.00 6.56 6.45
CA SER A 47 -19.24 6.10 7.63
C SER A 47 -17.90 6.83 7.83
N ASN A 48 -17.29 7.33 6.75
CA ASN A 48 -16.12 8.20 6.85
C ASN A 48 -16.51 9.60 7.35
N LEU A 49 -17.62 10.15 6.84
CA LEU A 49 -18.13 11.47 7.21
C LEU A 49 -18.57 11.52 8.68
N ASP A 50 -19.17 10.45 9.19
CA ASP A 50 -19.55 10.30 10.60
C ASP A 50 -18.33 10.41 11.54
N LEU A 51 -17.15 10.05 11.05
CA LEU A 51 -15.87 10.19 11.75
C LEU A 51 -15.20 11.55 11.49
N GLY A 52 -15.85 12.47 10.77
CA GLY A 52 -15.33 13.80 10.46
C GLY A 52 -14.29 13.83 9.34
N ARG A 53 -14.16 12.75 8.55
CA ARG A 53 -13.27 12.72 7.37
C ARG A 53 -13.86 13.58 6.24
N ARG A 54 -13.01 14.11 5.37
CA ARG A 54 -13.37 15.18 4.43
C ARG A 54 -13.30 14.76 2.96
N ILE A 55 -14.20 15.34 2.16
CA ILE A 55 -14.17 15.28 0.71
C ILE A 55 -13.49 16.55 0.19
N GLN A 56 -12.62 16.41 -0.80
CA GLN A 56 -12.02 17.51 -1.55
C GLN A 56 -12.66 17.57 -2.93
N GLU A 57 -13.16 18.74 -3.30
CA GLU A 57 -13.88 18.97 -4.56
C GLU A 57 -13.03 18.59 -5.78
N ASP A 58 -11.76 18.99 -5.81
CA ASP A 58 -10.85 18.70 -6.90
C ASP A 58 -10.67 17.19 -7.15
N THR A 59 -10.61 16.40 -6.08
CA THR A 59 -10.48 14.95 -6.13
C THR A 59 -11.79 14.29 -6.57
N LEU A 60 -12.93 14.79 -6.09
CA LEU A 60 -14.24 14.35 -6.58
C LEU A 60 -14.42 14.64 -8.09
N LEU A 61 -14.06 15.85 -8.54
CA LEU A 61 -14.11 16.22 -9.96
C LEU A 61 -13.11 15.42 -10.79
N TRP A 62 -11.99 14.96 -10.21
CA TRP A 62 -11.06 14.04 -10.85
C TRP A 62 -11.68 12.65 -11.04
N TRP A 63 -12.44 12.15 -10.06
CA TRP A 63 -13.16 10.88 -10.15
C TRP A 63 -14.22 10.87 -11.27
N LEU A 64 -14.97 11.96 -11.40
CA LEU A 64 -15.99 12.10 -12.46
C LEU A 64 -15.41 12.05 -13.89
N LYS A 65 -14.10 12.19 -14.04
CA LYS A 65 -13.39 12.11 -15.33
C LYS A 65 -12.80 10.72 -15.60
N GLN A 66 -12.81 9.81 -14.62
CA GLN A 66 -12.27 8.47 -14.80
C GLN A 66 -13.17 7.62 -15.68
N ASP A 67 -12.65 6.51 -16.20
CA ASP A 67 -13.47 5.56 -16.94
C ASP A 67 -14.52 4.89 -16.05
N ILE A 68 -15.54 4.30 -16.67
CA ILE A 68 -16.66 3.66 -15.97
C ILE A 68 -16.16 2.50 -15.09
N ALA A 69 -15.09 1.83 -15.50
CA ALA A 69 -14.54 0.71 -14.76
C ALA A 69 -13.91 1.17 -13.43
N ALA A 70 -13.15 2.27 -13.43
CA ALA A 70 -12.60 2.91 -12.24
C ALA A 70 -13.73 3.44 -11.34
N GLN A 71 -14.76 4.06 -11.92
CA GLN A 71 -15.91 4.57 -11.17
C GLN A 71 -16.78 3.47 -10.54
N SER A 72 -16.54 2.19 -10.84
CA SER A 72 -17.29 1.08 -10.24
C SER A 72 -17.24 1.07 -8.71
N VAL A 73 -16.16 1.59 -8.10
CA VAL A 73 -16.02 1.73 -6.65
C VAL A 73 -17.18 2.51 -6.00
N PHE A 74 -17.87 3.40 -6.73
CA PHE A 74 -19.03 4.13 -6.21
C PHE A 74 -20.32 3.29 -6.15
N HIS A 75 -20.34 2.13 -6.80
CA HIS A 75 -21.53 1.28 -6.98
C HIS A 75 -21.41 -0.10 -6.32
N GLU A 76 -20.26 -0.41 -5.75
CA GLU A 76 -20.03 -1.65 -5.01
C GLU A 76 -20.76 -1.66 -3.66
N ASP A 77 -21.05 -2.87 -3.16
CA ASP A 77 -21.55 -3.06 -1.80
C ASP A 77 -20.56 -2.48 -0.78
N LYS A 78 -21.07 -1.68 0.16
CA LYS A 78 -20.25 -0.93 1.09
C LYS A 78 -20.24 -1.55 2.48
N THR A 79 -19.06 -1.60 3.07
CA THR A 79 -18.87 -1.80 4.51
C THR A 79 -18.56 -0.46 5.20
N THR A 80 -18.67 -0.39 6.53
CA THR A 80 -18.28 0.81 7.28
C THR A 80 -16.77 0.91 7.38
N LEU A 81 -16.25 2.13 7.58
CA LEU A 81 -14.80 2.32 7.78
C LEU A 81 -14.29 1.51 8.98
N ALA A 82 -15.03 1.50 10.09
CA ALA A 82 -14.66 0.72 11.28
C ALA A 82 -14.55 -0.78 10.97
N GLN A 83 -15.58 -1.36 10.34
CA GLN A 83 -15.56 -2.78 9.99
C GLN A 83 -14.44 -3.12 9.00
N ALA A 84 -14.21 -2.28 7.98
CA ALA A 84 -13.11 -2.49 7.04
C ALA A 84 -11.73 -2.51 7.74
N LEU A 85 -11.53 -1.66 8.74
CA LEU A 85 -10.28 -1.58 9.51
C LEU A 85 -10.14 -2.77 10.48
N GLU A 86 -11.23 -3.26 11.07
CA GLU A 86 -11.25 -4.51 11.84
C GLU A 86 -10.89 -5.70 10.94
N ASP A 87 -11.61 -5.88 9.84
CA ASP A 87 -11.38 -6.96 8.88
C ASP A 87 -9.96 -6.93 8.31
N PHE A 88 -9.44 -5.73 8.03
CA PHE A 88 -8.06 -5.57 7.57
C PHE A 88 -7.06 -5.99 8.65
N SER A 89 -7.29 -5.63 9.91
CA SER A 89 -6.42 -6.01 11.02
C SER A 89 -6.38 -7.52 11.21
N ASP A 90 -7.55 -8.18 11.14
CA ASP A 90 -7.66 -9.63 11.19
C ASP A 90 -6.95 -10.30 10.01
N TRP A 91 -7.10 -9.74 8.80
CA TRP A 91 -6.41 -10.23 7.62
C TRP A 91 -4.88 -10.07 7.69
N VAL A 92 -4.39 -8.95 8.23
CA VAL A 92 -2.95 -8.77 8.50
C VAL A 92 -2.49 -9.85 9.47
N GLY A 93 -3.22 -10.02 10.58
CA GLY A 93 -2.90 -10.98 11.63
C GLY A 93 -1.81 -10.45 12.57
N SER A 94 -1.15 -11.35 13.29
CA SER A 94 -0.22 -11.00 14.38
C SER A 94 1.27 -11.07 14.02
N ASP A 95 1.61 -11.38 12.76
CA ASP A 95 3.02 -11.43 12.35
C ASP A 95 3.60 -10.02 12.19
N ASP A 96 4.93 -9.90 12.35
CA ASP A 96 5.64 -8.67 12.04
C ASP A 96 5.79 -8.51 10.52
N TYR A 97 4.93 -7.69 9.92
CA TYR A 97 4.98 -7.27 8.52
C TYR A 97 5.60 -5.90 8.33
N GLU A 98 6.32 -5.74 7.22
CA GLU A 98 6.66 -4.43 6.66
C GLU A 98 5.56 -3.96 5.72
N VAL A 99 4.98 -2.79 5.97
CA VAL A 99 3.92 -2.21 5.14
C VAL A 99 4.50 -1.25 4.12
N TRP A 100 4.02 -1.33 2.88
CA TRP A 100 4.46 -0.55 1.74
C TRP A 100 3.28 0.19 1.15
N SER A 101 3.49 1.42 0.72
CA SER A 101 2.52 2.11 -0.14
C SER A 101 3.19 3.06 -1.12
N ASN A 102 2.44 3.50 -2.12
CA ASN A 102 2.94 4.43 -3.13
C ASN A 102 2.88 5.88 -2.68
N GLY A 103 3.52 6.22 -1.56
CA GLY A 103 3.68 7.57 -1.06
C GLY A 103 3.95 7.58 0.44
N ALA A 104 5.03 8.22 0.87
CA ALA A 104 5.41 8.23 2.29
C ALA A 104 4.40 8.96 3.19
N ASP A 105 3.59 9.83 2.58
CA ASP A 105 2.68 10.79 3.20
C ASP A 105 1.21 10.57 2.80
N PHE A 106 0.87 9.42 2.20
CA PHE A 106 -0.46 9.15 1.62
C PHE A 106 -1.19 7.99 2.31
N ASP A 107 -1.12 6.76 1.78
CA ASP A 107 -1.97 5.63 2.21
C ASP A 107 -1.76 5.25 3.67
N ILE A 108 -0.50 5.00 4.06
CA ILE A 108 -0.16 4.53 5.41
C ILE A 108 -0.53 5.59 6.47
N PRO A 109 -0.20 6.89 6.31
CA PRO A 109 -0.68 7.93 7.21
C PRO A 109 -2.21 8.10 7.24
N MET A 110 -2.90 7.97 6.10
CA MET A 110 -4.37 8.01 6.05
C MET A 110 -5.00 6.88 6.85
N LEU A 111 -4.50 5.65 6.71
CA LEU A 111 -4.95 4.51 7.51
C LEU A 111 -4.62 4.70 8.98
N ALA A 112 -3.40 5.11 9.33
CA ALA A 112 -3.02 5.37 10.71
C ALA A 112 -3.93 6.42 11.37
N HIS A 113 -4.30 7.47 10.63
CA HIS A 113 -5.29 8.45 11.09
C HIS A 113 -6.68 7.81 11.28
N ALA A 114 -7.13 6.98 10.33
CA ALA A 114 -8.42 6.30 10.43
C ALA A 114 -8.50 5.34 11.63
N TYR A 115 -7.45 4.53 11.87
CA TYR A 115 -7.30 3.68 13.05
C TYR A 115 -7.39 4.49 14.36
N ALA A 116 -6.68 5.63 14.43
CA ALA A 116 -6.72 6.49 15.60
C ALA A 116 -8.13 7.07 15.87
N GLN A 117 -8.90 7.41 14.82
CA GLN A 117 -10.27 7.92 14.96
C GLN A 117 -11.24 6.91 15.59
N ILE A 118 -10.99 5.61 15.38
CA ILE A 118 -11.80 4.53 15.97
C ILE A 118 -11.15 3.92 17.22
N GLN A 119 -10.09 4.54 17.74
CA GLN A 119 -9.35 4.09 18.94
C GLN A 119 -8.77 2.66 18.81
N MET A 120 -8.41 2.26 17.59
CA MET A 120 -7.73 0.98 17.32
C MET A 120 -6.26 1.22 16.99
N GLU A 121 -5.40 0.27 17.37
CA GLU A 121 -4.01 0.27 16.93
C GLU A 121 -3.91 -0.26 15.50
N ALA A 122 -3.04 0.36 14.68
CA ALA A 122 -2.75 -0.16 13.36
C ALA A 122 -2.02 -1.51 13.46
N PRO A 123 -2.29 -2.49 12.58
CA PRO A 123 -1.74 -3.85 12.65
C PRO A 123 -0.28 -3.96 12.18
N TRP A 124 0.49 -2.86 12.24
CA TRP A 124 1.92 -2.83 11.96
C TRP A 124 2.65 -1.97 12.98
N LYS A 125 3.95 -2.22 13.16
CA LYS A 125 4.79 -1.39 14.05
C LYS A 125 5.04 -0.03 13.41
N PHE A 126 5.10 1.03 14.21
CA PHE A 126 5.26 2.41 13.71
C PHE A 126 6.54 2.63 12.87
N TRP A 127 7.56 1.77 13.02
CA TRP A 127 8.82 1.81 12.27
C TRP A 127 8.85 0.90 11.04
N ALA A 128 7.80 0.13 10.76
CA ALA A 128 7.77 -0.89 9.71
C ALA A 128 7.19 -0.39 8.38
N SER A 129 7.09 0.93 8.19
CA SER A 129 6.54 1.54 6.98
C SER A 129 7.61 1.84 5.93
N ASN A 130 7.28 1.56 4.68
CA ASN A 130 8.14 1.73 3.53
C ASN A 130 7.43 2.49 2.41
N CYS A 131 8.17 3.33 1.68
CA CYS A 131 7.66 4.12 0.57
C CYS A 131 8.08 3.51 -0.77
N PHE A 132 7.15 2.86 -1.46
CA PHE A 132 7.37 2.32 -2.81
C PHE A 132 7.78 3.41 -3.81
N ARG A 133 7.31 4.65 -3.63
CA ARG A 133 7.68 5.78 -4.48
C ARG A 133 9.18 6.10 -4.40
N THR A 134 9.81 5.88 -3.25
CA THR A 134 11.27 5.99 -3.11
C THR A 134 11.96 4.91 -3.93
N TYR A 135 11.44 3.67 -3.91
CA TYR A 135 11.92 2.57 -4.74
C TYR A 135 11.86 2.89 -6.25
N LYS A 136 10.74 3.45 -6.72
CA LYS A 136 10.58 3.91 -8.12
C LYS A 136 11.55 5.01 -8.54
N LYS A 137 12.13 5.74 -7.58
CA LYS A 137 13.08 6.84 -7.82
C LYS A 137 14.55 6.39 -7.83
N LEU A 138 14.84 5.12 -7.56
CA LEU A 138 16.21 4.60 -7.68
C LEU A 138 16.73 4.74 -9.12
N PRO A 139 18.05 4.95 -9.33
CA PRO A 139 18.63 5.00 -10.67
C PRO A 139 18.28 3.75 -11.49
N GLY A 140 17.72 3.93 -12.68
CA GLY A 140 17.30 2.83 -13.56
C GLY A 140 15.94 2.19 -13.23
N ALA A 141 15.35 2.46 -12.05
CA ALA A 141 14.09 1.84 -11.63
C ALA A 141 12.91 2.20 -12.55
N LYS A 142 12.86 3.43 -13.09
CA LYS A 142 11.81 3.85 -14.03
C LYS A 142 11.76 2.98 -15.29
N ALA A 143 12.92 2.59 -15.83
CA ALA A 143 12.99 1.74 -17.01
C ALA A 143 12.47 0.32 -16.71
N ILE A 144 12.84 -0.22 -15.54
CA ILE A 144 12.38 -1.54 -15.08
C ILE A 144 10.86 -1.51 -14.81
N ALA A 145 10.36 -0.50 -14.11
CA ALA A 145 8.94 -0.37 -13.79
C ALA A 145 8.07 -0.36 -15.06
N GLY A 146 8.54 0.28 -16.15
CA GLY A 146 7.83 0.30 -17.43
C GLY A 146 7.75 -1.05 -18.15
N THR A 147 8.48 -2.07 -17.68
CA THR A 147 8.41 -3.44 -18.26
C THR A 147 7.36 -4.32 -17.61
N VAL A 148 6.81 -3.93 -16.46
CA VAL A 148 5.80 -4.70 -15.73
C VAL A 148 4.42 -4.31 -16.28
N PRO A 149 3.67 -5.23 -16.90
CA PRO A 149 2.33 -4.93 -17.37
C PRO A 149 1.38 -4.73 -16.20
N PHE A 150 0.42 -3.81 -16.36
CA PHE A 150 -0.69 -3.67 -15.43
C PHE A 150 -1.74 -4.75 -15.73
N SER A 151 -2.28 -5.37 -14.68
CA SER A 151 -3.40 -6.32 -14.78
C SER A 151 -4.55 -5.84 -13.90
N GLY A 152 -5.78 -5.97 -14.38
CA GLY A 152 -6.98 -5.45 -13.72
C GLY A 152 -7.35 -4.04 -14.17
N VAL A 153 -8.14 -3.35 -13.34
CA VAL A 153 -8.66 -2.00 -13.60
C VAL A 153 -7.79 -1.00 -12.83
N LYS A 154 -7.36 0.08 -13.49
CA LYS A 154 -6.65 1.17 -12.81
C LYS A 154 -7.61 1.91 -11.90
N HIS A 155 -7.13 2.38 -10.77
CA HIS A 155 -7.95 2.98 -9.72
C HIS A 155 -8.91 1.99 -9.05
N ASN A 156 -8.50 0.72 -9.05
CA ASN A 156 -9.05 -0.29 -8.16
C ASN A 156 -7.94 -0.64 -7.17
N ALA A 157 -8.17 -0.35 -5.88
CA ALA A 157 -7.13 -0.43 -4.87
C ALA A 157 -6.43 -1.80 -4.80
N LEU A 158 -7.15 -2.91 -5.00
CA LEU A 158 -6.52 -4.24 -4.98
C LEU A 158 -5.65 -4.46 -6.22
N ALA A 159 -6.15 -4.12 -7.41
CA ALA A 159 -5.38 -4.24 -8.65
C ALA A 159 -4.11 -3.37 -8.62
N ASP A 160 -4.23 -2.14 -8.10
CA ASP A 160 -3.10 -1.24 -7.91
C ASP A 160 -2.10 -1.78 -6.88
N ALA A 161 -2.55 -2.30 -5.73
CA ALA A 161 -1.66 -2.94 -4.75
C ALA A 161 -0.90 -4.14 -5.34
N PHE A 162 -1.56 -5.00 -6.13
CA PHE A 162 -0.91 -6.09 -6.85
C PHE A 162 0.17 -5.59 -7.81
N HIS A 163 -0.18 -4.63 -8.67
CA HIS A 163 0.76 -4.10 -9.65
C HIS A 163 1.95 -3.42 -8.98
N GLN A 164 1.71 -2.65 -7.92
CA GLN A 164 2.78 -2.00 -7.16
C GLN A 164 3.73 -3.02 -6.50
N ALA A 165 3.21 -4.12 -5.96
CA ALA A 165 4.03 -5.20 -5.42
C ALA A 165 4.89 -5.87 -6.51
N GLN A 166 4.32 -6.15 -7.69
CA GLN A 166 5.06 -6.70 -8.84
C GLN A 166 6.18 -5.75 -9.30
N VAL A 167 5.88 -4.45 -9.39
CA VAL A 167 6.88 -3.44 -9.76
C VAL A 167 7.97 -3.33 -8.70
N ALA A 168 7.63 -3.38 -7.42
CA ALA A 168 8.60 -3.36 -6.32
C ALA A 168 9.56 -4.55 -6.41
N GLN A 169 9.05 -5.76 -6.64
CA GLN A 169 9.85 -6.97 -6.84
C GLN A 169 10.74 -6.86 -8.09
N ALA A 170 10.21 -6.37 -9.21
CA ALA A 170 10.98 -6.19 -10.44
C ALA A 170 12.13 -5.18 -10.26
N ILE A 171 11.86 -4.04 -9.63
CA ILE A 171 12.89 -3.04 -9.29
C ILE A 171 13.92 -3.66 -8.36
N HIS A 172 13.49 -4.38 -7.32
CA HIS A 172 14.41 -5.03 -6.38
C HIS A 172 15.36 -5.99 -7.10
N ALA A 173 14.82 -6.89 -7.90
CA ALA A 173 15.59 -7.86 -8.67
C ALA A 173 16.53 -7.18 -9.69
N GLY A 174 16.05 -6.15 -10.40
CA GLY A 174 16.83 -5.46 -11.42
C GLY A 174 17.97 -4.58 -10.87
N VAL A 175 17.73 -3.89 -9.75
CA VAL A 175 18.71 -3.00 -9.11
C VAL A 175 19.71 -3.80 -8.26
N PHE A 176 19.22 -4.78 -7.49
CA PHE A 176 20.03 -5.47 -6.47
C PHE A 176 20.43 -6.90 -6.88
N GLY A 177 19.84 -7.50 -7.91
CA GLY A 177 20.16 -8.87 -8.35
C GLY A 177 21.60 -9.09 -8.83
N LYS A 178 22.35 -8.01 -9.12
CA LYS A 178 23.80 -8.05 -9.41
C LYS A 178 24.69 -7.86 -8.18
N ILE A 179 24.14 -7.40 -7.05
CA ILE A 179 24.85 -7.28 -5.77
C ILE A 179 24.66 -8.62 -5.04
N ALA A 180 25.28 -9.66 -5.59
CA ALA A 180 25.53 -10.87 -4.81
C ALA A 180 26.34 -10.48 -3.57
N ALA A 181 26.08 -11.14 -2.44
CA ALA A 181 26.53 -10.87 -1.08
C ALA A 181 28.06 -10.71 -0.86
N ASP A 182 28.84 -10.84 -1.92
CA ASP A 182 30.30 -10.82 -1.97
C ASP A 182 30.85 -9.40 -2.19
N LYS A 183 29.98 -8.44 -2.57
CA LYS A 183 30.35 -7.03 -2.81
C LYS A 183 29.52 -6.02 -2.02
N ASN A 184 28.92 -6.41 -0.90
CA ASN A 184 28.23 -5.45 -0.03
C ASN A 184 29.26 -4.58 0.73
N PRO A 185 29.42 -3.27 0.41
CA PRO A 185 30.37 -2.40 1.09
C PRO A 185 29.92 -2.03 2.52
N PHE A 186 28.70 -2.42 2.92
CA PHE A 186 28.09 -2.14 4.21
C PHE A 186 27.94 -3.41 5.07
N LYS A 187 28.65 -4.50 4.76
CA LYS A 187 28.62 -5.72 5.57
C LYS A 187 29.07 -5.38 7.01
N PRO A 188 28.26 -5.65 8.05
CA PRO A 188 28.66 -5.35 9.43
C PRO A 188 29.97 -6.07 9.76
N VAL A 189 31.01 -5.32 10.11
CA VAL A 189 32.25 -5.90 10.62
C VAL A 189 31.93 -6.48 11.99
N LYS A 190 32.05 -7.82 12.15
CA LYS A 190 31.89 -8.44 13.47
C LYS A 190 32.89 -7.78 14.43
N PRO A 191 32.46 -7.31 15.61
CA PRO A 191 33.38 -6.74 16.58
C PRO A 191 34.43 -7.81 16.91
N LYS A 192 35.71 -7.42 16.85
CA LYS A 192 36.80 -8.29 17.28
C LYS A 192 36.54 -8.65 18.74
N ALA A 193 36.45 -9.94 19.04
CA ALA A 193 36.45 -10.39 20.42
C ALA A 193 37.75 -9.90 21.06
N ASN A 194 37.63 -9.09 22.12
CA ASN A 194 38.77 -8.67 22.91
C ASN A 194 39.41 -9.92 23.52
N GLN A 195 40.69 -10.14 23.23
CA GLN A 195 41.56 -11.06 23.98
C GLN A 195 41.95 -10.42 25.30
#